data_AF-A0A5P9K5P3-F1
#
_entry.id   AF-A0A5P9K5P3-F1
#
_cell.length_a   1.000
_cell.length_b   1.000
_cell.length_c   1.000
_cell.angle_alpha   90.00
_cell.angle_beta   90.00
_cell.angle_gamma   90.00
#
_symmetry.space_group_name_H-M   'P 1'
#
loop_
_entity.id
_entity.type
_entity.pdbx_description
1 polymer ?
#
loop_
_entity_poly.entity_id
_entity_poly.type
_entity_poly.pdbx_seq_one_letter_code
_entity_poly.pdbx_strand_id
1 'polypeptide(L)'
;MAEPKNLAGLEGSQSVSALGLRWAALRGMLSSPLITTEEQSSLRDELVRELRSIEQDFATLQSRNLMEVSAKIDVAKTALRESMGSGNAWVAALLESVQNDLQNATSRPAATPSRPVSNLPRSYPPRAEGETAAGSSAAGEGESSSAA
;
A
#
# COMPACT_ATOMS: atom_id res chain seq x y z
N MET A 1 -17.93 -7.48 -31.19
CA MET A 1 -16.46 -7.46 -31.32
C MET A 1 -15.93 -6.52 -30.25
N ALA A 2 -15.61 -7.02 -29.06
CA ALA A 2 -15.09 -6.18 -27.97
C ALA A 2 -13.55 -6.21 -28.04
N GLU A 3 -12.93 -5.07 -28.32
CA GLU A 3 -11.47 -4.94 -28.42
C GLU A 3 -10.80 -5.07 -27.03
N PRO A 4 -9.72 -5.85 -26.87
CA PRO A 4 -8.90 -5.85 -25.65
C PRO A 4 -7.92 -4.65 -25.66
N LYS A 5 -8.45 -3.42 -25.59
CA LYS A 5 -7.66 -2.17 -25.61
C LYS A 5 -7.08 -1.77 -24.24
N ASN A 6 -7.02 -2.67 -23.25
CA ASN A 6 -6.63 -2.34 -21.87
C ASN A 6 -5.55 -3.25 -21.26
N LEU A 7 -4.77 -3.98 -22.07
CA LEU A 7 -3.62 -4.75 -21.55
C LEU A 7 -2.29 -3.97 -21.62
N ALA A 8 -2.19 -2.95 -22.48
CA ALA A 8 -0.95 -2.21 -22.72
C ALA A 8 -0.63 -1.13 -21.65
N GLY A 9 -1.55 -0.83 -20.72
CA GLY A 9 -1.36 0.20 -19.69
C GLY A 9 -0.64 -0.25 -18.42
N LEU A 10 -0.39 -1.56 -18.26
CA LEU A 10 0.27 -2.15 -17.07
C LEU A 10 1.80 -2.25 -17.21
N GLU A 11 2.34 -1.91 -18.39
CA GLU A 11 3.80 -1.79 -18.67
C GLU A 11 4.41 -0.51 -18.08
N GLY A 12 3.61 0.35 -17.43
CA GLY A 12 4.06 1.59 -16.82
C GLY A 12 4.63 1.37 -15.41
N SER A 13 5.96 1.19 -15.33
CA SER A 13 6.76 1.13 -14.10
C SER A 13 6.65 -0.19 -13.34
N GLN A 14 7.60 -1.11 -13.61
CA GLN A 14 7.83 -2.32 -12.83
C GLN A 14 8.27 -1.95 -11.40
N SER A 15 7.29 -1.68 -10.54
CA SER A 15 7.50 -1.52 -9.10
C SER A 15 7.30 -2.85 -8.39
N VAL A 16 7.97 -3.03 -7.25
CA VAL A 16 7.82 -4.21 -6.40
C VAL A 16 6.35 -4.43 -6.01
N SER A 17 5.61 -3.36 -5.73
CA SER A 17 4.17 -3.43 -5.42
C SER A 17 3.32 -3.88 -6.61
N ALA A 18 3.58 -3.35 -7.81
CA ALA A 18 2.85 -3.75 -9.02
C ALA A 18 3.10 -5.23 -9.37
N LEU A 19 4.35 -5.70 -9.26
CA LEU A 19 4.67 -7.11 -9.42
C LEU A 19 4.03 -7.97 -8.32
N GLY A 20 3.98 -7.48 -7.08
CA GLY A 20 3.35 -8.20 -5.97
C GLY A 20 1.85 -8.42 -6.20
N LEU A 21 1.14 -7.40 -6.67
CA LEU A 21 -0.27 -7.50 -7.02
C LEU A 21 -0.49 -8.49 -8.17
N ARG A 22 0.33 -8.43 -9.23
CA ARG A 22 0.26 -9.38 -10.36
C ARG A 22 0.52 -10.81 -9.89
N TRP A 23 1.56 -11.01 -9.08
CA TRP A 23 1.91 -12.31 -8.51
C TRP A 23 0.76 -12.87 -7.65
N ALA A 24 0.17 -12.05 -6.78
CA ALA A 24 -0.97 -12.44 -5.94
C ALA A 24 -2.21 -12.80 -6.77
N ALA A 25 -2.48 -12.05 -7.84
CA ALA A 25 -3.58 -12.35 -8.75
C ALA A 25 -3.39 -13.68 -9.47
N LEU A 26 -2.19 -13.95 -10.02
CA LEU A 26 -1.88 -15.22 -10.67
C LEU A 26 -1.97 -16.39 -9.72
N ARG A 27 -1.51 -16.23 -8.48
CA ARG A 27 -1.68 -17.22 -7.41
C ARG A 27 -3.15 -17.52 -7.13
N GLY A 28 -3.97 -16.47 -7.03
CA GLY A 28 -5.42 -16.60 -6.86
C GLY A 28 -6.04 -17.39 -8.02
N MET A 29 -5.66 -17.08 -9.25
CA MET A 29 -6.12 -17.80 -10.44
C MET A 29 -5.70 -19.27 -10.44
N LEU A 30 -4.46 -19.58 -10.06
CA LEU A 30 -3.96 -20.96 -9.94
C LEU A 30 -4.65 -21.75 -8.81
N SER A 31 -5.10 -21.07 -7.75
CA SER A 31 -5.88 -21.68 -6.67
C SER A 31 -7.37 -21.86 -7.01
N SER A 32 -7.82 -21.35 -8.16
CA SER A 32 -9.22 -21.44 -8.58
C SER A 32 -9.60 -22.88 -8.96
N PRO A 33 -10.73 -23.43 -8.47
CA PRO A 33 -11.20 -24.74 -8.89
C PRO A 33 -11.44 -24.83 -10.41
N LEU A 34 -11.75 -23.70 -11.05
CA LEU A 34 -12.05 -23.63 -12.49
C LEU A 34 -10.86 -23.97 -13.38
N ILE A 35 -9.62 -23.82 -12.89
CA ILE A 35 -8.42 -24.08 -13.67
C ILE A 35 -7.82 -25.47 -13.42
N THR A 36 -8.47 -26.26 -12.56
CA THR A 36 -8.02 -27.63 -12.22
C THR A 36 -8.54 -28.69 -13.20
N THR A 37 -9.48 -28.32 -14.07
CA THR A 37 -9.99 -29.20 -15.12
C THR A 37 -8.92 -29.46 -16.18
N GLU A 38 -8.92 -30.65 -16.77
CA GLU A 38 -7.90 -31.07 -17.75
C GLU A 38 -7.93 -30.20 -19.03
N GLU A 39 -9.11 -29.66 -19.36
CA GLU A 39 -9.35 -28.71 -20.44
C GLU A 39 -8.57 -27.39 -20.28
N GLN A 40 -8.22 -27.02 -19.04
CA GLN A 40 -7.50 -25.80 -18.71
C GLN A 40 -6.01 -26.04 -18.42
N SER A 41 -5.50 -27.24 -18.69
CA SER A 41 -4.09 -27.60 -18.47
C SER A 41 -3.10 -26.63 -19.16
N SER A 42 -3.38 -26.24 -20.40
CA SER A 42 -2.56 -25.28 -21.16
C SER A 42 -2.52 -23.89 -20.51
N LEU A 43 -3.68 -23.40 -20.04
CA LEU A 43 -3.78 -22.13 -19.32
C LEU A 43 -3.04 -22.21 -17.98
N ARG A 44 -3.13 -23.33 -17.28
CA ARG A 44 -2.41 -23.55 -16.02
C ARG A 44 -0.90 -23.46 -16.23
N ASP A 45 -0.39 -24.11 -17.27
CA ASP A 45 1.03 -24.08 -17.61
C ASP A 45 1.51 -22.67 -17.99
N GLU A 46 0.66 -21.91 -18.68
CA GLU A 46 0.89 -20.50 -18.97
C GLU A 46 0.96 -19.65 -17.69
N LEU A 47 0.01 -19.80 -16.78
CA LEU A 47 0.03 -19.06 -15.51
C LEU A 47 1.27 -19.41 -14.66
N VAL A 48 1.70 -20.68 -14.64
CA VAL A 48 2.93 -21.08 -13.95
C VAL A 48 4.18 -20.46 -14.59
N ARG A 49 4.22 -20.39 -15.93
CA ARG A 49 5.30 -19.72 -16.66
C ARG A 49 5.36 -18.23 -16.35
N GLU A 50 4.22 -17.54 -16.37
CA GLU A 50 4.12 -16.11 -16.02
C GLU A 50 4.53 -15.87 -14.56
N LEU A 51 4.10 -16.74 -13.64
CA LEU A 51 4.48 -16.66 -12.23
C LEU A 51 6.00 -16.74 -12.05
N ARG A 52 6.66 -17.68 -12.75
CA ARG A 52 8.12 -17.82 -12.74
C ARG A 52 8.82 -16.60 -13.34
N SER A 53 8.27 -16.01 -14.40
CA SER A 53 8.81 -14.78 -14.99
C SER A 53 8.79 -13.64 -13.96
N ILE A 54 7.67 -13.46 -13.26
CA ILE A 54 7.54 -12.43 -12.23
C ILE A 54 8.48 -12.68 -11.05
N GLU A 55 8.69 -13.93 -10.64
CA GLU A 55 9.66 -14.28 -9.60
C GLU A 55 11.09 -13.88 -9.99
N GLN A 56 11.46 -14.04 -11.27
CA GLN A 56 12.74 -13.57 -11.79
C GLN A 56 12.83 -12.04 -11.79
N ASP A 57 11.75 -11.34 -12.19
CA ASP A 57 11.70 -9.88 -12.16
C ASP A 57 11.83 -9.32 -10.73
N PHE A 58 11.26 -10.02 -9.74
CA PHE A 58 11.44 -9.68 -8.33
C PHE A 58 12.90 -9.76 -7.88
N ALA A 59 13.69 -10.69 -8.43
CA ALA A 59 15.10 -10.85 -8.08
C ALA A 59 15.98 -9.71 -8.63
N THR A 60 15.62 -9.13 -9.78
CA THR A 60 16.42 -8.09 -10.45
C THR A 60 16.11 -6.68 -9.96
N LEU A 61 14.89 -6.42 -9.50
CA LEU A 61 14.52 -5.10 -8.99
C LEU A 61 15.24 -4.76 -7.68
N GLN A 62 15.49 -3.49 -7.41
CA GLN A 62 15.96 -3.04 -6.10
C GLN A 62 14.79 -2.59 -5.24
N SER A 63 14.77 -2.97 -3.97
CA SER A 63 13.80 -2.46 -2.99
C SER A 63 14.21 -1.08 -2.51
N ARG A 64 13.28 -0.11 -2.55
CA ARG A 64 13.52 1.29 -2.17
C ARG A 64 13.02 1.62 -0.77
N ASN A 65 12.18 0.77 -0.19
CA ASN A 65 11.62 0.94 1.14
C ASN A 65 11.45 -0.41 1.85
N LEU A 66 11.22 -0.37 3.15
CA LEU A 66 11.07 -1.55 3.99
C LEU A 66 9.89 -2.43 3.60
N MET A 67 8.77 -1.81 3.19
CA MET A 67 7.57 -2.52 2.75
C MET A 67 7.84 -3.36 1.51
N GLU A 68 8.63 -2.85 0.56
CA GLU A 68 9.07 -3.57 -0.63
C GLU A 68 10.01 -4.72 -0.28
N VAL A 69 10.88 -4.57 0.73
CA VAL A 69 11.72 -5.68 1.23
C VAL A 69 10.83 -6.78 1.82
N SER A 70 9.84 -6.43 2.65
CA SER A 70 8.88 -7.40 3.20
C SER A 70 8.11 -8.14 2.12
N ALA A 71 7.60 -7.42 1.10
CA ALA A 71 6.88 -8.02 -0.02
C ALA A 71 7.74 -9.04 -0.79
N LYS A 72 9.02 -8.74 -1.02
CA LYS A 72 9.96 -9.67 -1.64
C LYS A 72 10.22 -10.92 -0.80
N ILE A 73 10.35 -10.75 0.52
CA ILE A 73 10.52 -11.86 1.45
C ILE A 73 9.28 -12.77 1.41
N ASP A 74 8.08 -12.21 1.36
CA ASP A 74 6.84 -12.99 1.27
C ASP A 74 6.77 -13.81 -0.03
N VAL A 75 7.13 -13.21 -1.16
CA VAL A 75 7.23 -13.93 -2.45
C VAL A 75 8.27 -15.04 -2.37
N ALA A 76 9.46 -14.76 -1.84
CA ALA A 76 10.53 -15.73 -1.69
C ALA A 76 10.13 -16.90 -0.77
N LYS A 77 9.47 -16.63 0.37
CA LYS A 77 8.95 -17.66 1.29
C LYS A 77 7.96 -18.58 0.59
N THR A 78 7.09 -18.01 -0.23
CA THR A 78 6.05 -18.79 -0.92
C THR A 78 6.66 -19.65 -2.04
N ALA A 79 7.55 -19.08 -2.86
CA ALA A 79 8.29 -19.83 -3.88
C ALA A 79 9.15 -20.95 -3.28
N LEU A 80 9.75 -20.70 -2.10
CA LEU A 80 10.53 -21.70 -1.36
C LEU A 80 9.67 -22.89 -0.92
N ARG A 81 8.46 -22.62 -0.40
CA ARG A 81 7.52 -23.67 0.05
C ARG A 81 7.09 -24.60 -1.07
N GLU A 82 7.06 -24.11 -2.31
CA GLU A 82 6.60 -24.90 -3.46
C GLU A 82 7.71 -25.61 -4.21
N SER A 83 8.91 -25.03 -4.24
CA SER A 83 10.05 -25.62 -4.94
C SER A 83 10.79 -26.66 -4.11
N MET A 84 10.65 -26.66 -2.78
CA MET A 84 11.48 -27.50 -1.91
C MET A 84 10.67 -28.55 -1.16
N GLY A 85 11.10 -29.81 -1.29
CA GLY A 85 10.84 -30.84 -0.30
C GLY A 85 11.51 -30.51 1.04
N SER A 86 11.17 -31.27 2.08
CA SER A 86 11.43 -31.05 3.52
C SER A 86 12.85 -30.65 3.97
N GLY A 87 13.85 -30.67 3.09
CA GLY A 87 15.27 -30.45 3.42
C GLY A 87 15.70 -29.00 3.68
N ASN A 88 14.88 -28.00 3.33
CA ASN A 88 15.27 -26.59 3.42
C ASN A 88 14.37 -25.74 4.34
N ALA A 89 13.71 -26.39 5.31
CA ALA A 89 12.87 -25.72 6.31
C ALA A 89 13.64 -24.62 7.08
N TRP A 90 14.95 -24.75 7.23
CA TRP A 90 15.82 -23.75 7.87
C TRP A 90 15.85 -22.41 7.11
N VAL A 91 15.78 -22.44 5.77
CA VAL A 91 15.77 -21.20 4.95
C VAL A 91 14.45 -20.46 5.15
N ALA A 92 13.34 -21.19 5.23
CA ALA A 92 12.04 -20.60 5.54
C ALA A 92 12.04 -19.91 6.92
N ALA A 93 12.63 -20.57 7.92
CA ALA A 93 12.78 -20.01 9.27
C ALA A 93 13.71 -18.77 9.30
N LEU A 94 14.78 -18.78 8.49
CA LEU A 94 15.66 -17.61 8.36
C LEU A 94 14.92 -16.41 7.76
N LEU A 95 14.16 -16.63 6.67
CA LEU A 95 13.35 -15.58 6.06
C LEU A 95 12.30 -15.02 7.02
N GLU A 96 11.71 -15.86 7.86
CA GLU A 96 10.79 -15.44 8.92
C GLU A 96 11.49 -14.62 10.01
N SER A 97 12.68 -15.01 10.45
CA SER A 97 13.49 -14.23 11.40
C SER A 97 13.81 -12.84 10.84
N VAL A 98 14.27 -12.75 9.60
CA VAL A 98 14.58 -11.48 8.95
C VAL A 98 13.32 -10.60 8.87
N GLN A 99 12.17 -11.19 8.54
CA GLN A 99 10.90 -10.46 8.49
C GLN A 99 10.50 -9.87 9.85
N ASN A 100 10.67 -10.63 10.94
CA ASN A 100 10.44 -10.12 12.30
C ASN A 100 11.39 -8.98 12.66
N ASP A 101 12.67 -9.09 12.30
CA ASP A 101 13.66 -8.03 12.53
C ASP A 101 13.29 -6.73 11.79
N LEU A 102 12.79 -6.84 10.55
CA LEU A 102 12.31 -5.68 9.79
C LEU A 102 11.09 -5.03 10.45
N GLN A 103 10.13 -5.81 10.96
CA GLN A 103 8.98 -5.26 11.70
C GLN A 103 9.41 -4.55 12.99
N ASN A 104 10.37 -5.13 13.71
CA ASN A 104 10.95 -4.52 14.91
C ASN A 104 11.71 -3.23 14.58
N ALA A 105 12.41 -3.18 13.44
CA ALA A 105 13.10 -1.98 12.98
C ALA A 105 12.12 -0.84 12.62
N THR A 106 10.96 -1.16 12.04
CA THR A 106 9.92 -0.15 11.74
C THR A 106 9.25 0.40 12.99
N SER A 107 9.16 -0.41 14.04
CA SER A 107 8.47 -0.07 15.29
C SER A 107 9.33 0.79 16.23
N ARG A 108 10.62 0.95 15.92
CA ARG A 108 11.49 1.88 16.64
C ARG A 108 11.14 3.30 16.18
N PRO A 109 10.57 4.15 17.05
CA PRO A 109 10.33 5.55 16.67
C PRO A 109 11.65 6.15 16.23
N ALA A 110 11.66 6.74 15.03
CA ALA A 110 12.76 7.57 14.58
C ALA A 110 13.01 8.58 15.72
N ALA A 111 14.21 8.55 16.31
CA ALA A 111 14.58 9.51 17.33
C ALA A 111 14.36 10.89 16.72
N THR A 112 13.28 11.55 17.12
CA THR A 112 12.99 12.91 16.71
C THR A 112 14.23 13.72 17.09
N PRO A 113 14.88 14.43 16.15
CA PRO A 113 15.86 15.41 16.56
C PRO A 113 15.11 16.42 17.42
N SER A 114 15.32 16.32 18.73
CA SER A 114 14.74 17.21 19.74
C SER A 114 15.33 18.59 19.53
N ARG A 115 14.85 19.31 18.52
CA ARG A 115 15.10 20.72 18.35
C ARG A 115 14.28 21.41 19.45
N PRO A 116 14.91 22.14 20.39
CA PRO A 116 14.15 22.88 21.38
C PRO A 116 13.32 23.93 20.63
N VAL A 117 11.99 23.74 20.64
CA VAL A 117 11.04 24.82 20.33
C VAL A 117 11.15 25.83 21.45
N SER A 118 12.00 26.84 21.27
CA SER A 118 11.94 28.07 22.06
C SER A 118 10.58 28.71 21.79
N ASN A 119 9.62 28.41 22.66
CA ASN A 119 8.36 29.12 22.75
C ASN A 119 8.68 30.59 23.04
N LEU A 120 8.52 31.47 22.05
CA LEU A 120 8.38 32.90 22.31
C LEU A 120 6.91 33.15 22.68
N PRO A 121 6.57 33.41 23.96
CA PRO A 121 5.23 33.88 24.29
C PRO A 121 5.08 35.30 23.75
N ARG A 122 4.36 35.46 22.64
CA ARG A 122 3.93 36.79 22.20
C ARG A 122 2.67 37.17 22.95
N SER A 123 2.86 37.84 24.09
CA SER A 123 1.78 38.47 24.85
C SER A 123 1.15 39.59 24.03
N TYR A 124 -0.07 39.38 23.53
CA TYR A 124 -0.95 40.47 23.11
C TYR A 124 -2.02 40.66 24.19
N PRO A 125 -2.23 41.90 24.69
CA PRO A 125 -3.29 42.16 25.66
C PRO A 125 -4.68 42.07 24.98
N PRO A 126 -5.70 41.52 25.68
CA PRO A 126 -7.07 41.54 25.19
C PRO A 126 -7.62 42.96 25.27
N ARG A 127 -8.02 43.53 24.13
CA ARG A 127 -8.79 44.79 24.11
C ARG A 127 -10.27 44.43 24.19
N ALA A 128 -10.86 44.81 25.31
CA ALA A 128 -12.28 44.68 25.60
C ALA A 128 -13.17 45.49 24.64
N GLU A 129 -14.42 45.06 24.62
CA GLU A 129 -15.52 45.31 23.72
C GLU A 129 -15.90 46.79 23.55
N GLY A 130 -16.46 47.11 22.37
CA GLY A 130 -16.96 48.43 22.02
C GLY A 130 -17.61 48.45 20.64
N GLU A 131 -18.82 47.89 20.58
CA GLU A 131 -20.03 48.36 19.88
C GLU A 131 -19.97 49.02 18.48
N THR A 132 -20.95 48.59 17.66
CA THR A 132 -21.65 49.25 16.53
C THR A 132 -21.02 49.38 15.13
N ALA A 133 -21.25 48.32 14.33
CA ALA A 133 -22.05 48.28 13.10
C ALA A 133 -22.02 49.44 12.07
N ALA A 134 -21.56 49.11 10.86
CA ALA A 134 -22.22 49.37 9.57
C ALA A 134 -21.38 48.69 8.47
N GLY A 135 -21.87 47.87 7.54
CA GLY A 135 -23.22 47.48 7.15
C GLY A 135 -23.13 47.02 5.69
N SER A 136 -23.65 45.84 5.35
CA SER A 136 -24.28 45.59 4.05
C SER A 136 -25.14 44.34 4.16
N SER A 137 -26.44 44.59 4.35
CA SER A 137 -27.49 43.60 4.50
C SER A 137 -27.74 42.84 3.20
N ALA A 138 -27.82 41.51 3.30
CA ALA A 138 -28.58 40.68 2.38
C ALA A 138 -30.03 40.60 2.89
N ALA A 139 -30.96 40.71 1.93
CA ALA A 139 -32.40 40.85 2.12
C ALA A 139 -33.04 39.69 2.91
N GLY A 140 -34.04 40.03 3.73
CA GLY A 140 -34.92 39.11 4.42
C GLY A 140 -36.07 39.89 5.06
N GLU A 141 -37.20 39.92 4.35
CA GLU A 141 -38.46 40.59 4.68
C GLU A 141 -39.13 40.03 5.95
N GLY A 142 -39.96 40.85 6.60
CA GLY A 142 -40.96 40.38 7.57
C GLY A 142 -41.22 41.35 8.73
N GLU A 143 -42.23 42.20 8.55
CA GLU A 143 -42.59 43.36 9.36
C GLU A 143 -43.35 43.04 10.68
N SER A 144 -42.94 43.76 11.74
CA SER A 144 -43.68 44.35 12.88
C SER A 144 -44.50 43.54 13.91
N SER A 145 -43.99 43.65 15.14
CA SER A 145 -44.61 44.26 16.33
C SER A 145 -45.57 43.49 17.24
N SER A 146 -45.28 43.67 18.53
CA SER A 146 -46.07 43.29 19.70
C SER A 146 -46.60 44.54 20.42
N ALA A 147 -47.81 44.38 20.97
CA ALA A 147 -48.43 45.05 22.13
C ALA A 147 -49.04 46.48 22.01
N ALA A 148 -50.37 46.54 22.12
CA ALA A 148 -51.11 47.20 23.20
C ALA A 148 -52.55 46.63 23.27
#